data_AF-A0A966Z6R1-F1
#
_entry.id   AF-A0A966Z6R1-F1
#
_cell.length_a   1.000
_cell.length_b   1.000
_cell.length_c   1.000
_cell.angle_alpha   90.00
_cell.angle_beta   90.00
_cell.angle_gamma   90.00
#
_symmetry.space_group_name_H-M   'P 1'
#
loop_
_entity.id
_entity.type
_entity.pdbx_description
1 polymer ?
#
loop_
_entity_poly.entity_id
_entity_poly.type
_entity_poly.pdbx_seq_one_letter_code
_entity_poly.pdbx_strand_id
1 'polypeptide(L)'
;MAKEWKSNTVVPSAAWPGVEFVITRMSFGRRLELMRLIRDLAARAEFLEAGESGKDRMDASLLGAEIDRLYVEWGVEVDSMNRFDANPATAKGLIDLGPEDLFREALAAVKAESGLNEAEKKN
;
A
#
# COMPACT_ATOMS: atom_id res chain seq x y z
N MET A 1 11.54 23.28 -20.95
CA MET A 1 11.43 21.81 -21.02
C MET A 1 10.06 21.43 -20.52
N ALA A 2 9.24 20.74 -21.32
CA ALA A 2 7.95 20.25 -20.86
C ALA A 2 8.20 19.16 -19.80
N LYS A 3 7.53 19.27 -18.65
CA LYS A 3 7.59 18.24 -17.60
C LYS A 3 6.73 17.08 -18.11
N GLU A 4 7.37 15.98 -18.49
CA GLU A 4 6.66 14.77 -18.91
C GLU A 4 6.06 14.09 -17.68
N TRP A 5 4.74 13.89 -17.69
CA TRP A 5 4.06 13.14 -16.63
C TRP A 5 4.33 11.66 -16.83
N LYS A 6 5.28 11.11 -16.07
CA LYS A 6 5.43 9.66 -15.94
C LYS A 6 4.36 9.17 -14.97
N SER A 7 3.33 8.52 -15.52
CA SER A 7 2.22 7.99 -14.73
C SER A 7 2.62 6.74 -13.97
N ASN A 8 3.66 6.01 -14.39
CA ASN A 8 3.95 4.67 -13.88
C ASN A 8 5.44 4.52 -13.54
N THR A 9 5.74 3.78 -12.48
CA THR A 9 7.08 3.38 -12.05
C THR A 9 7.12 1.85 -11.94
N VAL A 10 8.08 1.21 -12.63
CA VAL A 10 8.34 -0.23 -12.50
C VAL A 10 9.32 -0.45 -11.36
N VAL A 11 9.01 -1.39 -10.47
CA VAL A 11 9.86 -1.74 -9.33
C VAL A 11 10.08 -3.26 -9.32
N PRO A 12 11.34 -3.73 -9.36
CA PRO A 12 11.65 -5.14 -9.23
C PRO A 12 11.50 -5.59 -7.78
N SER A 13 10.95 -6.80 -7.57
CA SER A 13 10.92 -7.45 -6.26
C SER A 13 12.32 -7.88 -5.84
N ALA A 14 12.66 -7.64 -4.57
CA ALA A 14 13.92 -8.11 -4.00
C ALA A 14 13.78 -9.54 -3.45
N ALA A 15 12.61 -9.88 -2.91
CA ALA A 15 12.30 -11.19 -2.38
C ALA A 15 12.03 -12.25 -3.47
N TRP A 16 11.46 -11.85 -4.61
CA TRP A 16 11.08 -12.75 -5.70
C TRP A 16 11.80 -12.39 -7.02
N PRO A 17 12.97 -12.97 -7.31
CA PRO A 17 13.71 -12.66 -8.53
C PRO A 17 12.90 -12.93 -9.80
N GLY A 18 12.86 -11.94 -10.70
CA GLY A 18 12.09 -12.01 -11.95
C GLY A 18 10.64 -11.55 -11.81
N VAL A 19 10.23 -11.12 -10.61
CA VAL A 19 8.95 -10.45 -10.36
C VAL A 19 9.16 -8.94 -10.37
N GLU A 20 8.29 -8.23 -11.08
CA GLU A 20 8.23 -6.77 -11.11
C GLU A 20 6.80 -6.32 -10.83
N PHE A 21 6.64 -5.17 -10.19
CA PHE A 21 5.35 -4.52 -9.98
C PHE A 21 5.37 -3.10 -10.54
N VAL A 22 4.20 -2.65 -10.97
CA VAL A 22 4.00 -1.30 -11.52
C VAL A 22 3.21 -0.47 -10.52
N ILE A 23 3.77 0.68 -10.18
CA ILE A 23 3.14 1.67 -9.30
C ILE A 23 2.64 2.79 -10.18
N THR A 24 1.33 3.02 -10.15
CA THR A 24 0.72 4.14 -10.84
C THR A 24 0.73 5.34 -9.90
N ARG A 25 1.40 6.40 -10.34
CA ARG A 25 1.45 7.70 -9.67
C ARG A 25 0.03 8.21 -9.46
N MET A 26 -0.35 8.33 -8.19
CA MET A 26 -1.68 8.81 -7.83
C MET A 26 -1.90 10.25 -8.31
N SER A 27 -3.08 10.50 -8.87
CA SER A 27 -3.56 11.87 -9.06
C SER A 27 -3.80 12.53 -7.70
N PHE A 28 -3.78 13.87 -7.67
CA PHE A 28 -4.06 14.62 -6.44
C PHE A 28 -5.42 14.26 -5.82
N GLY A 29 -6.46 14.07 -6.64
CA GLY A 29 -7.79 13.68 -6.18
C GLY A 29 -7.80 12.31 -5.50
N ARG A 30 -7.18 11.30 -6.11
CA ARG A 30 -7.06 9.95 -5.52
C ARG A 30 -6.27 9.98 -4.21
N ARG A 31 -5.18 10.76 -4.16
CA ARG A 31 -4.40 10.93 -2.93
C ARG A 31 -5.21 11.58 -1.81
N LEU A 32 -6.01 12.60 -2.12
CA LEU A 32 -6.85 13.27 -1.12
C LEU A 32 -7.92 12.33 -0.54
N GLU A 33 -8.51 11.51 -1.39
CA GLU A 33 -9.52 10.52 -0.98
C GLU A 33 -8.91 9.42 -0.11
N LEU A 34 -7.76 8.87 -0.51
CA LEU A 34 -7.01 7.92 0.31
C LEU A 34 -6.68 8.49 1.70
N MET A 35 -6.18 9.74 1.76
CA MET A 35 -5.87 10.41 3.03
C MET A 35 -7.10 10.55 3.94
N ARG A 36 -8.30 10.74 3.37
CA ARG A 36 -9.54 10.82 4.17
C ARG A 36 -9.90 9.48 4.79
N LEU A 37 -9.79 8.40 4.02
CA LEU A 37 -10.07 7.04 4.50
C LEU A 37 -9.08 6.64 5.59
N ILE A 38 -7.79 6.87 5.35
CA ILE A 38 -6.73 6.53 6.29
C ILE A 38 -6.87 7.31 7.60
N ARG A 39 -7.22 8.61 7.54
CA ARG A 39 -7.38 9.42 8.76
C ARG A 39 -8.44 8.86 9.71
N ASP A 40 -9.56 8.37 9.18
CA ASP A 40 -10.63 7.79 10.00
C ASP A 40 -10.20 6.46 10.62
N LEU A 41 -9.54 5.60 9.85
CA LEU A 41 -9.03 4.32 10.35
C LEU A 41 -7.91 4.51 11.39
N ALA A 42 -6.98 5.42 11.15
CA ALA A 42 -5.87 5.72 12.05
C ALA A 42 -6.36 6.25 13.39
N ALA A 43 -7.30 7.20 13.39
CA ALA A 43 -7.88 7.73 14.63
C ALA A 43 -8.59 6.65 15.47
N ARG A 44 -9.24 5.67 14.81
CA ARG A 44 -9.86 4.52 15.49
C ARG A 44 -8.82 3.56 16.04
N ALA A 45 -7.75 3.31 15.29
CA ALA A 45 -6.63 2.47 15.74
C ALA A 45 -5.98 3.08 16.97
N GLU A 46 -5.63 4.37 16.94
CA GLU A 46 -5.05 5.10 18.09
C GLU A 46 -5.93 5.01 19.34
N PHE A 47 -7.25 5.15 19.19
CA PHE A 47 -8.19 5.00 20.30
C PHE A 47 -8.15 3.58 20.91
N LEU A 48 -8.08 2.56 20.07
CA LEU A 48 -8.04 1.15 20.49
C LEU A 48 -6.68 0.77 21.09
N GLU A 49 -5.58 1.32 20.59
CA GLU A 49 -4.24 1.12 21.16
C GLU A 49 -4.12 1.67 22.58
N ALA A 50 -4.84 2.75 22.88
CA ALA A 50 -4.93 3.31 24.23
C ALA A 50 -5.75 2.42 25.20
N GLY A 51 -6.45 1.40 24.69
CA GLY A 51 -7.18 0.43 25.49
C GLY A 51 -6.27 -0.59 26.20
N GLU A 52 -6.68 -1.05 27.38
CA GLU A 52 -5.88 -2.01 28.17
C GLU A 52 -6.17 -3.48 27.80
N SER A 53 -7.28 -3.74 27.09
CA SER A 53 -7.70 -5.10 26.79
C SER A 53 -6.90 -5.72 25.64
N GLY A 54 -6.73 -7.05 25.69
CA GLY A 54 -6.14 -7.79 24.58
C GLY A 54 -6.97 -7.70 23.30
N LYS A 55 -8.29 -7.50 23.41
CA LYS A 55 -9.18 -7.31 22.28
C LYS A 55 -8.91 -5.98 21.58
N ASP A 56 -8.74 -4.89 22.34
CA ASP A 56 -8.52 -3.57 21.74
C ASP A 56 -7.20 -3.53 20.96
N ARG A 57 -6.13 -4.18 21.47
CA ARG A 57 -4.86 -4.32 20.74
C ARG A 57 -4.99 -5.13 19.44
N MET A 58 -5.81 -6.18 19.44
CA MET A 58 -6.08 -6.96 18.23
C MET A 58 -6.87 -6.12 17.21
N ASP A 59 -7.89 -5.41 17.66
CA ASP A 59 -8.73 -4.57 16.80
C ASP A 59 -7.91 -3.41 16.20
N ALA A 60 -7.01 -2.79 16.98
CA ALA A 60 -6.06 -1.79 16.48
C ALA A 60 -5.13 -2.36 15.39
N SER A 61 -4.60 -3.56 15.60
CA SER A 61 -3.72 -4.23 14.63
C SER A 61 -4.45 -4.52 13.31
N LEU A 62 -5.73 -4.91 13.38
CA LEU A 62 -6.58 -5.12 12.20
C LEU A 62 -6.82 -3.82 11.42
N LEU A 63 -7.04 -2.70 12.12
CA LEU A 63 -7.17 -1.39 11.46
C LEU A 63 -5.87 -0.95 10.79
N GLY A 64 -4.72 -1.21 11.41
CA GLY A 64 -3.41 -1.00 10.79
C GLY A 64 -3.23 -1.80 9.50
N ALA A 65 -3.60 -3.08 9.52
CA ALA A 65 -3.56 -3.94 8.33
C ALA A 65 -4.51 -3.46 7.21
N GLU A 66 -5.69 -2.94 7.55
CA GLU A 66 -6.62 -2.39 6.57
C GLU A 66 -6.08 -1.09 5.94
N ILE A 67 -5.38 -0.24 6.70
CA ILE A 67 -4.68 0.94 6.16
C ILE A 67 -3.61 0.51 5.15
N ASP A 68 -2.81 -0.50 5.48
CA ASP A 68 -1.78 -1.03 4.58
C ASP A 68 -2.39 -1.60 3.30
N ARG A 69 -3.50 -2.34 3.42
CA ARG A 69 -4.26 -2.83 2.27
C ARG A 69 -4.76 -1.70 1.37
N LEU A 70 -5.32 -0.64 1.95
CA LEU A 70 -5.79 0.52 1.18
C LEU A 70 -4.68 1.19 0.40
N TYR A 71 -3.47 1.30 0.97
CA TYR A 71 -2.33 1.82 0.22
C TYR A 71 -2.05 0.99 -1.04
N VAL A 72 -1.93 -0.34 -0.88
CA VAL A 72 -1.59 -1.23 -2.01
C VAL A 72 -2.71 -1.22 -3.06
N GLU A 73 -3.97 -1.28 -2.65
CA GLU A 73 -5.12 -1.24 -3.56
C GLU A 73 -5.18 0.05 -4.39
N TRP A 74 -4.80 1.18 -3.80
CA TRP A 74 -4.94 2.48 -4.45
C TRP A 74 -3.72 2.91 -5.25
N GLY A 75 -2.53 2.46 -4.84
CA GLY A 75 -1.23 2.89 -5.37
C GLY A 75 -0.58 1.93 -6.35
N VAL A 76 -1.04 0.68 -6.39
CA VAL A 76 -0.48 -0.31 -7.32
C VAL A 76 -1.51 -0.58 -8.42
N GLU A 77 -1.12 -0.32 -9.66
CA GLU A 77 -1.78 -0.90 -10.81
C GLU A 77 -0.82 -1.98 -11.29
N VAL A 78 -1.03 -3.22 -10.84
CA VAL A 78 -0.15 -4.35 -11.15
C VAL A 78 -0.35 -4.79 -12.61
N ASP A 79 -0.37 -3.87 -13.58
CA ASP A 79 -0.69 -4.18 -14.98
C ASP A 79 0.35 -5.11 -15.65
N SER A 80 1.49 -5.35 -15.00
CA SER A 80 2.50 -6.27 -15.52
C SER A 80 3.36 -6.94 -14.44
N MET A 81 2.73 -7.71 -13.55
CA MET A 81 3.46 -8.84 -12.95
C MET A 81 3.71 -9.89 -14.03
N ASN A 82 4.84 -9.79 -14.71
CA ASN A 82 5.30 -10.84 -15.59
C ASN A 82 5.75 -12.02 -14.70
N ARG A 83 4.90 -13.05 -14.61
CA ARG A 83 5.10 -14.35 -13.90
C ARG A 83 4.54 -14.42 -12.48
N PHE A 84 3.21 -14.53 -12.38
CA PHE A 84 2.63 -15.56 -11.51
C PHE A 84 2.17 -16.71 -12.39
N ASP A 85 2.53 -17.92 -12.00
CA ASP A 85 1.98 -19.17 -12.50
C ASP A 85 0.50 -19.27 -12.12
N ALA A 86 -0.34 -18.68 -12.98
CA ALA A 86 -1.80 -18.69 -12.97
C ALA A 86 -2.51 -17.74 -11.98
N ASN A 87 -2.47 -16.43 -12.34
CA ASN A 87 -3.56 -15.43 -12.14
C ASN A 87 -3.58 -14.64 -10.81
N PRO A 88 -3.98 -13.34 -10.79
CA PRO A 88 -3.86 -12.27 -11.78
C PRO A 88 -2.81 -11.21 -11.36
N ALA A 89 -2.12 -10.65 -12.35
CA ALA A 89 -1.36 -9.41 -12.26
C ALA A 89 -2.30 -8.22 -11.94
N THR A 90 -2.76 -8.12 -10.70
CA THR A 90 -3.64 -7.05 -10.19
C THR A 90 -3.34 -6.80 -8.70
N ALA A 91 -3.58 -5.59 -8.21
CA ALA A 91 -3.39 -5.28 -6.79
C ALA A 91 -4.26 -6.18 -5.90
N LYS A 92 -5.49 -6.48 -6.34
CA LYS A 92 -6.39 -7.42 -5.65
C LYS A 92 -5.81 -8.83 -5.58
N GLY A 93 -5.20 -9.33 -6.66
CA GLY A 93 -4.52 -10.61 -6.68
C GLY A 93 -3.37 -10.68 -5.67
N LEU A 94 -2.55 -9.64 -5.61
CA LEU A 94 -1.47 -9.51 -4.62
C LEU A 94 -2.00 -9.50 -3.18
N ILE A 95 -3.11 -8.79 -2.94
CA ILE A 95 -3.74 -8.69 -1.60
C ILE A 95 -4.34 -10.02 -1.17
N ASP A 96 -5.07 -10.70 -2.05
CA ASP A 96 -5.87 -11.87 -1.68
C ASP A 96 -5.07 -13.18 -1.71
N LEU A 97 -4.11 -13.31 -2.64
CA LEU A 97 -3.42 -14.58 -2.95
C LEU A 97 -1.89 -14.44 -2.99
N GLY A 98 -1.37 -13.22 -2.89
CA GLY A 98 0.05 -12.95 -3.02
C GLY A 98 0.87 -13.35 -1.79
N PRO A 99 2.16 -13.65 -1.97
CA PRO A 99 3.11 -13.78 -0.86
C PRO A 99 3.16 -12.50 0.00
N GLU A 100 3.21 -12.66 1.32
CA GLU A 100 3.19 -11.55 2.28
C GLU A 100 4.38 -10.60 2.12
N ASP A 101 5.56 -11.15 1.83
CA ASP A 101 6.78 -10.38 1.58
C ASP A 101 6.64 -9.47 0.36
N LEU A 102 6.04 -9.96 -0.72
CA LEU A 102 5.77 -9.17 -1.92
C LEU A 102 4.73 -8.06 -1.66
N PHE A 103 3.69 -8.35 -0.87
CA PHE A 103 2.73 -7.32 -0.43
C PHE A 103 3.45 -6.20 0.34
N ARG A 104 4.37 -6.56 1.26
CA ARG A 104 5.16 -5.59 2.04
C ARG A 104 6.09 -4.76 1.16
N GLU A 105 6.71 -5.34 0.14
CA GLU A 105 7.54 -4.61 -0.83
C GLU A 105 6.72 -3.59 -1.63
N ALA A 106 5.55 -4.02 -2.15
CA ALA A 106 4.65 -3.15 -2.88
C ALA A 106 4.13 -2.01 -1.99
N LEU A 107 3.74 -2.31 -0.75
CA LEU A 107 3.34 -1.33 0.25
C LEU A 107 4.43 -0.28 0.50
N ALA A 108 5.66 -0.71 0.74
CA ALA A 108 6.78 0.19 1.00
C ALA A 108 7.03 1.14 -0.19
N ALA A 109 6.98 0.59 -1.41
CA ALA A 109 7.17 1.37 -2.62
C ALA A 109 6.02 2.35 -2.89
N VAL A 110 4.78 1.98 -2.60
CA VAL A 110 3.63 2.90 -2.68
C VAL A 110 3.72 4.02 -1.65
N LYS A 111 4.09 3.72 -0.40
CA LYS A 111 4.26 4.73 0.66
C LYS A 111 5.36 5.74 0.30
N ALA A 112 6.44 5.26 -0.34
CA ALA A 112 7.51 6.11 -0.85
C ALA A 112 7.03 7.04 -1.98
N GLU A 113 6.34 6.52 -3.00
CA GLU A 113 5.80 7.32 -4.11
C GLU A 113 4.75 8.34 -3.64
N SER A 114 3.94 7.97 -2.66
CA SER A 114 2.91 8.83 -2.08
C SER A 114 3.48 9.97 -1.23
N GLY A 115 4.79 9.97 -0.95
CA GLY A 115 5.46 10.97 -0.12
C GLY A 115 4.98 10.98 1.34
N LEU A 116 4.50 9.83 1.83
CA LEU A 116 3.97 9.67 3.19
C LEU A 116 5.01 9.11 4.17
N ASN A 117 6.11 8.56 3.65
CA ASN A 117 7.22 8.03 4.44
C ASN A 117 7.91 9.10 5.33
N GLU A 118 7.81 10.38 4.98
CA GLU A 118 8.37 11.50 5.76
C GLU A 118 7.40 12.04 6.82
N ALA A 119 6.09 11.82 6.65
CA ALA A 119 5.08 12.32 7.59
C ALA A 119 4.94 11.42 8.83
N GLU A 120 5.18 10.11 8.68
CA GLU A 120 5.10 9.13 9.77
C GLU A 120 6.35 9.11 10.67
N LYS A 121 7.50 9.60 10.21
CA LYS A 121 8.77 9.58 10.98
C LYS A 121 8.91 10.66 12.05
N LYS A 122 7.95 11.58 12.18
CA LYS A 122 8.08 12.77 13.06
C LYS A 122 7.09 12.82 14.24
N ASN A 123 6.40 11.74 14.57
CA ASN A 123 5.62 11.63 15.80
C ASN A 123 6.24 10.61 16.75
#